data_AF-A0A1A7YUZ2-F1
#
_entry.id   AF-A0A1A7YUZ2-F1
#
_cell.length_a   1.000
_cell.length_b   1.000
_cell.length_c   1.000
_cell.angle_alpha   90.00
_cell.angle_beta   90.00
_cell.angle_gamma   90.00
#
_symmetry.space_group_name_H-M   'P 1'
#
loop_
_entity.id
_entity.type
_entity.pdbx_description
1 polymer ?
#
loop_
_entity_poly.entity_id
_entity_poly.type
_entity_poly.pdbx_seq_one_letter_code
_entity_poly.pdbx_strand_id
1 'polypeptide(L)'
;FIPKSSMLPKTVLDYRTSETLQLPPKELAELCQKFQFEELTLSQVQAVERATRGQSASRIWFGQRAGCITSSKLRRVLRTRPQQPSKSLSRATCYPEV
;
A
#
# COMPACT_ATOMS: atom_id res chain seq x y z
N PHE A 1 -15.10 -26.73 5.22
CA PHE A 1 -14.17 -26.01 4.33
C PHE A 1 -14.28 -24.53 4.66
N ILE A 2 -13.37 -23.99 5.47
CA ILE A 2 -13.37 -22.55 5.79
C ILE A 2 -12.59 -21.86 4.65
N PRO A 3 -13.20 -20.92 3.92
CA PRO A 3 -12.48 -20.26 2.83
C PRO A 3 -11.30 -19.49 3.43
N LYS A 4 -10.10 -19.70 2.88
CA LYS A 4 -8.82 -19.06 3.30
C LYS A 4 -8.76 -17.55 2.98
N SER A 5 -9.90 -16.89 2.90
CA SER A 5 -10.04 -15.44 2.82
C SER A 5 -10.30 -14.96 4.25
N SER A 6 -9.43 -14.23 4.95
CA SER A 6 -8.22 -13.54 4.55
C SER A 6 -7.39 -13.28 5.82
N MET A 7 -6.24 -13.95 5.99
CA MET A 7 -5.25 -13.54 7.00
C MET A 7 -4.34 -12.42 6.48
N LEU A 8 -4.57 -11.95 5.25
CA LEU A 8 -3.81 -10.85 4.68
C LEU A 8 -4.42 -9.53 5.16
N PRO A 9 -3.60 -8.57 5.60
CA PRO A 9 -4.09 -7.26 5.96
C PRO A 9 -4.59 -6.51 4.71
N LYS A 10 -5.47 -5.53 4.96
CA LYS A 10 -5.89 -4.58 3.94
C LYS A 10 -4.67 -3.82 3.42
N THR A 11 -4.60 -3.70 2.10
CA THR A 11 -3.62 -2.89 1.39
C THR A 11 -4.08 -1.44 1.35
N VAL A 12 -3.17 -0.50 1.04
CA VAL A 12 -3.52 0.91 0.88
C VAL A 12 -4.59 1.10 -0.20
N LEU A 13 -4.57 0.28 -1.25
CA LEU A 13 -5.53 0.34 -2.35
C LEU A 13 -6.94 -0.11 -1.93
N ASP A 14 -7.08 -0.95 -0.92
CA ASP A 14 -8.40 -1.41 -0.43
C ASP A 14 -9.20 -0.28 0.22
N TYR A 15 -8.54 0.80 0.64
CA TYR A 15 -9.19 2.01 1.17
C TYR A 15 -9.68 2.95 0.06
N ARG A 16 -9.39 2.66 -1.21
CA ARG A 16 -9.89 3.41 -2.37
C ARG A 16 -11.29 2.91 -2.75
N THR A 17 -12.29 3.23 -1.93
CA THR A 17 -13.70 2.88 -2.18
C THR A 17 -14.39 3.89 -3.09
N SER A 18 -15.54 3.51 -3.67
CA SER A 18 -16.35 4.44 -4.48
C SER A 18 -16.74 5.69 -3.70
N GLU A 19 -16.97 5.57 -2.39
CA GLU A 19 -17.27 6.69 -1.50
C GLU A 19 -16.09 7.66 -1.43
N THR A 20 -14.89 7.15 -1.14
CA THR A 20 -13.68 8.00 -1.06
C THR A 20 -13.31 8.68 -2.37
N LEU A 21 -13.70 8.10 -3.51
CA LEU A 21 -13.45 8.66 -4.84
C LEU A 21 -14.40 9.80 -5.20
N GLN A 22 -15.58 9.85 -4.59
CA GLN A 22 -16.57 10.90 -4.82
C GLN A 22 -16.39 12.09 -3.86
N LEU A 23 -15.56 11.95 -2.82
CA LEU A 23 -15.30 13.02 -1.87
C LEU A 23 -14.57 14.21 -2.53
N PRO A 24 -14.96 15.45 -2.21
CA PRO A 24 -14.19 16.63 -2.57
C PRO A 24 -12.76 16.57 -2.00
N PRO A 25 -11.75 17.16 -2.67
CA PRO A 25 -10.36 17.09 -2.23
C PRO A 25 -10.11 17.55 -0.79
N LYS A 26 -10.88 18.55 -0.32
CA LYS A 26 -10.78 19.06 1.05
C LYS A 26 -11.23 18.03 2.09
N GLU A 27 -12.40 17.43 1.87
CA GLU A 27 -12.96 16.42 2.76
C GLU A 27 -12.12 15.15 2.77
N LEU A 28 -11.61 14.75 1.60
CA LEU A 28 -10.67 13.63 1.51
C LEU A 28 -9.39 13.90 2.29
N ALA A 29 -8.83 15.10 2.20
CA ALA A 29 -7.63 15.47 2.95
C ALA A 29 -7.87 15.44 4.48
N GLU A 30 -9.03 15.93 4.93
CA GLU A 30 -9.43 15.87 6.35
C GLU A 30 -9.61 14.42 6.82
N LEU A 31 -10.17 13.55 5.99
CA LEU A 31 -10.30 12.12 6.27
C LEU A 31 -8.92 11.45 6.35
N CYS A 32 -8.02 11.74 5.41
CA CYS A 32 -6.65 11.22 5.43
C CYS A 32 -5.85 11.66 6.67
N GLN A 33 -6.10 12.85 7.22
CA GLN A 33 -5.45 13.30 8.46
C GLN A 33 -5.88 12.50 9.69
N LYS A 34 -7.14 12.04 9.71
CA LYS A 34 -7.70 11.21 10.80
C LYS A 34 -7.46 9.72 10.59
N PHE A 35 -7.06 9.34 9.38
CA PHE A 35 -6.87 7.96 9.00
C PHE A 35 -5.68 7.34 9.75
N GLN A 36 -5.91 6.17 10.32
CA GLN A 36 -4.88 5.35 10.95
C GLN A 36 -4.94 3.93 10.40
N PHE A 37 -3.78 3.37 10.09
CA PHE A 37 -3.70 1.96 9.77
C PHE A 37 -3.91 1.12 11.03
N GLU A 38 -4.63 0.03 10.88
CA GLU A 38 -4.67 -1.00 11.92
C GLU A 38 -3.26 -1.58 12.12
N GLU A 39 -2.89 -1.81 13.38
CA GLU A 39 -1.61 -2.43 13.69
C GLU A 39 -1.59 -3.88 13.19
N LEU A 40 -0.51 -4.24 12.49
CA LEU A 40 -0.37 -5.57 11.91
C LEU A 40 -0.06 -6.61 12.99
N THR A 41 -0.89 -7.64 13.07
CA THR A 41 -0.61 -8.79 13.92
C THR A 41 0.54 -9.63 13.36
N LEU A 42 1.29 -10.33 14.21
CA LEU A 42 2.33 -11.28 13.77
C LEU A 42 1.78 -12.32 12.79
N SER A 43 0.53 -12.75 12.98
CA SER A 43 -0.13 -13.71 12.10
C SER A 43 -0.34 -13.17 10.68
N GLN A 44 -0.70 -11.88 10.55
CA GLN A 44 -0.83 -11.19 9.27
C GLN A 44 0.54 -11.03 8.59
N VAL A 45 1.57 -10.65 9.35
CA VAL A 45 2.94 -10.53 8.83
C VAL A 45 3.42 -11.87 8.26
N GLN A 46 3.22 -12.97 9.00
CA GLN A 46 3.57 -14.31 8.53
C GLN A 46 2.72 -14.76 7.33
N ALA A 47 1.45 -14.36 7.27
CA ALA A 47 0.60 -14.63 6.12
C ALA A 47 1.10 -13.89 4.86
N VAL A 48 1.48 -12.62 4.99
CA VAL A 48 2.07 -11.83 3.90
C VAL A 48 3.38 -12.43 3.42
N GLU A 49 4.31 -12.82 4.32
CA GLU A 49 5.57 -13.47 3.92
C GLU A 49 5.29 -14.73 3.10
N ARG A 50 4.45 -15.64 3.61
CA ARG A 50 4.13 -16.90 2.94
C ARG A 50 3.47 -16.68 1.58
N ALA A 51 2.50 -15.78 1.50
CA ALA A 51 1.75 -15.49 0.27
C ALA A 51 2.58 -14.77 -0.78
N THR A 52 3.67 -14.12 -0.36
CA THR A 52 4.48 -13.27 -1.23
C THR A 52 5.93 -13.76 -1.38
N ARG A 53 6.24 -14.98 -0.89
CA ARG A 53 7.56 -15.63 -1.03
C ARG A 53 8.04 -15.78 -2.49
N GLY A 54 7.10 -15.92 -3.43
CA GLY A 54 7.37 -15.92 -4.88
C GLY A 54 7.73 -14.55 -5.46
N GLN A 55 7.76 -13.49 -4.64
CA GLN A 55 8.12 -12.12 -5.01
C GLN A 55 7.33 -11.63 -6.23
N SER A 56 8.01 -11.16 -7.28
CA SER A 56 7.41 -10.66 -8.51
C SER A 56 6.59 -11.69 -9.28
N ALA A 57 6.75 -12.99 -9.02
CA ALA A 57 5.89 -14.02 -9.60
C ALA A 57 4.49 -14.07 -8.92
N SER A 58 4.31 -13.41 -7.77
CA SER A 58 3.05 -13.31 -7.05
C SER A 58 2.37 -11.96 -7.31
N ARG A 59 1.13 -11.98 -7.81
CA ARG A 59 0.34 -10.74 -7.96
C ARG A 59 0.07 -10.06 -6.61
N ILE A 60 -0.01 -10.85 -5.54
CA ILE A 60 -0.23 -10.36 -4.17
C ILE A 60 0.97 -9.53 -3.69
N TRP A 61 2.20 -9.86 -4.12
CA TRP A 61 3.41 -9.12 -3.76
C TRP A 61 3.34 -7.65 -4.19
N PHE A 62 2.77 -7.36 -5.36
CA PHE A 62 2.61 -5.98 -5.82
C PHE A 62 1.58 -5.23 -4.96
N GLY A 63 0.39 -5.81 -4.77
CA GLY A 63 -0.67 -5.18 -3.96
C GLY A 63 -0.24 -4.92 -2.52
N GLN A 64 0.40 -5.89 -1.86
CA GLN A 64 0.87 -5.75 -0.47
C GLN A 64 2.01 -4.73 -0.29
N ARG A 65 2.67 -4.31 -1.38
CA ARG A 65 3.75 -3.30 -1.35
C ARG A 65 3.31 -1.94 -1.87
N ALA A 66 2.06 -1.80 -2.33
CA ALA A 66 1.52 -0.53 -2.78
C ALA A 66 1.50 0.47 -1.62
N GLY A 67 2.10 1.64 -1.83
CA GLY A 67 2.25 2.68 -0.81
C GLY A 67 3.39 2.46 0.18
N CYS A 68 4.11 1.33 0.12
CA CYS A 68 5.23 1.05 1.02
C CYS A 68 6.56 1.58 0.48
N ILE A 69 7.35 2.24 1.33
CA ILE A 69 8.74 2.60 1.02
C ILE A 69 9.61 1.37 1.25
N THR A 70 9.91 0.67 0.15
CA THR A 70 10.72 -0.55 0.18
C THR A 70 12.21 -0.22 0.18
N SER A 71 13.06 -1.13 0.67
CA SER A 71 14.53 -0.94 0.69
C SER A 71 15.12 -0.45 -0.64
N SER A 72 14.73 -1.05 -1.77
CA SER A 72 15.20 -0.64 -3.10
C SER A 72 14.77 0.77 -3.55
N LYS A 73 13.77 1.36 -2.89
CA LYS A 73 13.25 2.72 -3.17
C LYS A 73 13.71 3.75 -2.12
N LEU A 74 14.15 3.31 -0.94
CA LEU A 74 14.48 4.18 0.20
C LEU A 74 15.45 5.32 -0.18
N ARG A 75 16.59 5.00 -0.81
CA ARG A 75 17.58 6.01 -1.23
C ARG A 75 16.98 7.05 -2.18
N ARG A 76 16.09 6.63 -3.09
CA ARG A 76 15.45 7.53 -4.05
C ARG A 76 14.44 8.44 -3.36
N VAL A 77 13.66 7.90 -2.42
CA VAL A 77 12.71 8.67 -1.62
C VAL A 77 13.44 9.74 -0.80
N LEU A 78 14.49 9.36 -0.07
CA LEU A 78 15.25 10.29 0.78
C LEU A 78 15.97 11.40 0.00
N ARG A 79 16.29 11.17 -1.28
CA ARG A 79 16.93 12.18 -2.15
C ARG A 79 15.95 13.04 -2.93
N THR A 80 14.66 12.71 -2.90
CA THR A 80 13.62 13.45 -3.61
C THR A 80 13.10 14.56 -2.71
N ARG A 81 13.02 15.80 -3.21
CA ARG A 81 12.46 16.92 -2.44
C ARG A 81 10.95 16.69 -2.23
N PRO A 82 10.43 16.75 -0.99
CA PRO A 82 9.00 16.57 -0.75
C PRO A 82 8.11 17.60 -1.47
N GLN A 83 8.61 18.82 -1.68
CA GLN A 83 7.89 19.88 -2.40
C GLN A 83 7.86 19.65 -3.92
N GLN A 84 8.70 18.75 -4.44
CA GLN A 84 8.77 18.42 -5.86
C GLN A 84 9.04 16.91 -6.02
N PRO A 85 8.05 16.06 -5.68
CA PRO A 85 8.22 14.63 -5.72
C PRO A 85 8.41 14.13 -7.16
N SER A 86 9.27 13.13 -7.32
CA SER A 86 9.44 12.45 -8.60
C SER A 86 8.16 11.69 -8.95
N LYS A 87 7.44 12.13 -10.00
CA LYS A 87 6.19 11.49 -10.47
C LYS A 87 6.36 9.99 -10.73
N SER A 88 7.50 9.60 -11.32
CA SER A 88 7.80 8.18 -11.59
C SER A 88 8.05 7.39 -10.31
N LEU A 89 8.68 7.99 -9.29
CA LEU A 89 8.87 7.37 -7.99
C LEU A 89 7.54 7.21 -7.25
N SER A 90 6.69 8.23 -7.25
CA SER A 90 5.34 8.18 -6.66
C SER A 90 4.50 7.10 -7.31
N ARG A 91 4.45 7.08 -8.66
CA ARG A 91 3.72 6.03 -9.39
C ARG A 91 4.25 4.63 -9.05
N ALA A 92 5.56 4.41 -9.14
CA ALA A 92 6.15 3.11 -8.83
C ALA A 92 5.93 2.68 -7.38
N THR A 93 5.72 3.62 -6.44
CA THR A 93 5.50 3.32 -5.02
C THR A 93 4.03 3.01 -4.75
N CYS A 94 3.11 3.84 -5.25
CA CYS A 94 1.69 3.70 -4.98
C CYS A 94 0.98 2.69 -5.88
N TYR A 95 1.51 2.43 -7.08
CA TYR A 95 0.90 1.55 -8.09
C TYR A 95 1.95 0.60 -8.68
N PRO A 96 2.56 -0.29 -7.86
CA PRO A 96 3.63 -1.18 -8.29
C PRO A 96 3.19 -2.25 -9.31
N GLU A 97 1.90 -2.45 -9.50
CA GLU A 97 1.29 -3.33 -10.49
C GLU A 97 1.17 -2.74 -11.91
N VAL A 98 1.40 -1.42 -12.08
CA VAL A 98 1.18 -0.66 -13.33
C VAL A 98 2.46 -0.11 -13.96
#